data_AF-A0A8K0ET33-F1
#
_entry.id   AF-A0A8K0ET33-F1
#
_cell.length_a   1.000
_cell.length_b   1.000
_cell.length_c   1.000
_cell.angle_alpha   90.00
_cell.angle_beta   90.00
_cell.angle_gamma   90.00
#
_symmetry.space_group_name_H-M   'P 1'
#
loop_
_entity.id
_entity.type
_entity.pdbx_description
1 polymer ?
#
loop_
_entity_poly.entity_id
_entity_poly.type
_entity_poly.pdbx_seq_one_letter_code
_entity_poly.pdbx_strand_id
1 'polypeptide(L)'
;MADSTMRSKLSVHSPRSRLEQPHFLQAFLEATVKQQVDSAVGETLSELLWKENFDMAGKAWDTQYIQGMAFGTLDPRAFGHYTVQDAAYCKSSTDNLKFLVDKMDDDSLKKFFEGRYESYKRYTKELYDQWFLKPDGADLGKAAKWYVDLEYKVAQEGGLYYLVAMIPCLRLWPYLAKKMKAEDGNIYKFWIDENGSFHGAEKVEKVVNAHASSIDSQKASRIYRKCMYGEVNFFRSACGQPLLNIPTDQ
;
A
#
# COMPACT_ATOMS: atom_id res chain seq x y z
N MET A 1 11.46 27.29 27.93
CA MET A 1 11.17 25.85 27.81
C MET A 1 9.86 25.74 27.04
N ALA A 2 9.89 25.30 25.78
CA ALA A 2 8.67 25.11 25.01
C ALA A 2 7.88 23.95 25.60
N ASP A 3 6.60 24.19 25.84
CA ASP A 3 5.65 23.27 26.46
C ASP A 3 5.63 21.91 25.71
N SER A 4 5.86 20.83 26.45
CA SER A 4 5.81 19.44 25.98
C SER A 4 4.51 19.11 25.25
N THR A 5 3.42 19.80 25.59
CA THR A 5 2.11 19.60 24.96
C THR A 5 1.98 20.21 23.55
N MET A 6 2.88 21.11 23.13
CA MET A 6 2.89 21.62 21.74
C MET A 6 3.61 20.68 20.75
N ARG A 7 4.54 19.84 21.21
CA ARG A 7 5.25 18.89 20.34
C ARG A 7 4.35 17.81 19.75
N SER A 8 3.19 17.53 20.34
CA SER A 8 2.29 16.48 19.86
C SER A 8 1.41 16.90 18.66
N LYS A 9 1.25 18.20 18.39
CA LYS A 9 0.33 18.70 17.35
C LYS A 9 0.92 18.78 15.95
N LEU A 10 2.23 18.55 15.79
CA LEU A 10 2.95 18.64 14.50
C LEU A 10 3.67 17.33 14.14
N SER A 11 3.20 16.21 14.67
CA SER A 11 3.68 14.88 14.33
C SER A 11 3.19 14.50 12.92
N VAL A 12 4.10 14.34 11.97
CA VAL A 12 3.83 13.87 10.59
C VAL A 12 3.86 12.33 10.47
N HIS A 13 3.65 11.63 11.60
CA HIS A 13 3.64 10.18 11.67
C HIS A 13 2.30 9.61 11.16
N SER A 14 2.35 9.02 9.97
CA SER A 14 1.24 8.27 9.36
C SER A 14 1.81 6.98 8.75
N PRO A 15 2.03 5.93 9.57
CA PRO A 15 2.53 4.66 9.07
C PRO A 15 1.43 3.81 8.46
N ARG A 16 1.78 3.02 7.44
CA ARG A 16 0.82 2.12 6.76
C ARG A 16 0.25 1.03 7.67
N SER A 17 0.86 0.75 8.82
CA SER A 17 0.29 -0.10 9.86
C SER A 17 -1.08 0.39 10.36
N ARG A 18 -1.40 1.68 10.26
CA ARG A 18 -2.72 2.23 10.63
C ARG A 18 -3.83 1.94 9.61
N LEU A 19 -3.49 1.45 8.42
CA LEU A 19 -4.45 0.90 7.46
C LEU A 19 -5.01 -0.46 7.92
N GLU A 20 -4.49 -1.02 9.01
CA GLU A 20 -5.06 -2.20 9.62
C GLU A 20 -6.50 -1.94 10.09
N GLN A 21 -7.34 -2.98 10.00
CA GLN A 21 -8.69 -2.93 10.53
C GLN A 21 -8.75 -3.40 11.99
N PRO A 22 -9.38 -2.62 12.89
CA PRO A 22 -9.72 -3.08 14.22
C PRO A 22 -11.00 -3.94 14.15
N HIS A 23 -10.85 -5.24 14.42
CA HIS A 23 -11.91 -6.15 14.93
C HIS A 23 -12.94 -6.85 14.01
N PHE A 24 -12.89 -6.77 12.67
CA PHE A 24 -13.87 -7.48 11.82
C PHE A 24 -13.41 -8.82 11.19
N LEU A 25 -12.11 -9.14 11.28
CA LEU A 25 -11.52 -10.27 10.55
C LEU A 25 -11.98 -11.65 11.05
N GLN A 26 -12.38 -11.76 12.32
CA GLN A 26 -12.64 -13.05 12.96
C GLN A 26 -13.86 -13.77 12.37
N ALA A 27 -14.98 -13.06 12.22
CA ALA A 27 -16.22 -13.62 11.67
C ALA A 27 -16.12 -13.94 10.17
N PHE A 28 -15.37 -13.14 9.40
CA PHE A 28 -15.08 -13.39 7.98
C PHE A 28 -14.26 -14.67 7.78
N LEU A 29 -13.23 -14.86 8.61
CA LEU A 29 -12.41 -16.06 8.59
C LEU A 29 -13.26 -17.28 9.00
N GLU A 30 -14.04 -17.23 10.07
CA GLU A 30 -14.82 -18.38 10.53
C GLU A 30 -15.84 -18.91 9.50
N ALA A 31 -16.41 -18.03 8.67
CA ALA A 31 -17.35 -18.42 7.61
C ALA A 31 -16.65 -19.00 6.36
N THR A 32 -15.50 -18.44 5.97
CA THR A 32 -14.79 -18.81 4.73
C THR A 32 -13.80 -19.97 4.94
N VAL A 33 -13.17 -20.03 6.12
CA VAL A 33 -12.18 -21.05 6.51
C VAL A 33 -12.83 -22.42 6.70
N LYS A 34 -14.13 -22.48 7.01
CA LYS A 34 -14.86 -23.75 7.12
C LYS A 34 -14.99 -24.52 5.80
N GLN A 35 -14.64 -23.91 4.65
CA GLN A 35 -14.78 -24.56 3.35
C GLN A 35 -13.47 -24.92 2.64
N GLN A 36 -12.28 -24.56 3.16
CA GLN A 36 -10.99 -24.95 2.56
C GLN A 36 -9.83 -25.05 3.58
N VAL A 37 -10.07 -25.58 4.77
CA VAL A 37 -8.97 -26.11 5.60
C VAL A 37 -8.93 -27.62 5.43
N ASP A 38 -8.26 -28.04 4.36
CA ASP A 38 -7.53 -29.30 4.26
C ASP A 38 -6.85 -29.39 2.88
N SER A 39 -5.71 -28.69 2.71
CA SER A 39 -4.62 -29.07 1.77
C SER A 39 -3.50 -28.00 1.68
N ALA A 40 -2.80 -27.67 2.78
CA ALA A 40 -1.62 -26.81 2.69
C ALA A 40 -0.35 -27.65 2.44
N VAL A 41 -0.11 -28.04 1.18
CA VAL A 41 1.18 -28.61 0.72
C VAL A 41 1.77 -27.80 -0.46
N GLY A 42 1.23 -26.60 -0.78
CA GLY A 42 1.70 -25.77 -1.89
C GLY A 42 1.80 -24.27 -1.57
N GLU A 43 2.60 -23.54 -2.36
CA GLU A 43 2.77 -22.08 -2.32
C GLU A 43 1.44 -21.39 -2.68
N THR A 44 1.01 -20.41 -1.88
CA THR A 44 -0.24 -19.66 -2.12
C THR A 44 -0.10 -18.67 -3.28
N LEU A 45 -1.22 -18.22 -3.85
CA LEU A 45 -1.21 -17.23 -4.95
C LEU A 45 -0.45 -15.97 -4.54
N SER A 46 -0.71 -15.41 -3.36
CA SER A 46 0.01 -14.21 -2.90
C SER A 46 1.51 -14.41 -2.71
N GLU A 47 1.94 -15.60 -2.26
CA GLU A 47 3.36 -15.92 -2.08
C GLU A 47 4.07 -16.02 -3.43
N LEU A 48 3.44 -16.69 -4.40
CA LEU A 48 3.94 -16.77 -5.79
C LEU A 48 4.08 -15.37 -6.39
N LEU A 49 3.05 -14.53 -6.30
CA LEU A 49 3.07 -13.16 -6.83
C LEU A 49 4.18 -12.31 -6.21
N TRP A 50 4.39 -12.40 -4.89
CA TRP A 50 5.49 -11.68 -4.22
C TRP A 50 6.86 -12.17 -4.69
N LYS A 51 7.05 -13.49 -4.78
CA LYS A 51 8.30 -14.11 -5.21
C LYS A 51 8.66 -13.76 -6.65
N GLU A 52 7.70 -13.80 -7.57
CA GLU A 52 7.87 -13.39 -8.97
C GLU A 52 8.28 -11.91 -9.12
N ASN A 53 8.01 -11.09 -8.11
CA ASN A 53 8.26 -9.65 -8.13
C ASN A 53 9.35 -9.21 -7.15
N PHE A 54 10.12 -10.16 -6.61
CA PHE A 54 11.19 -9.83 -5.66
C PHE A 54 12.31 -9.00 -6.30
N ASP A 55 12.52 -9.12 -7.62
CA ASP A 55 13.43 -8.26 -8.38
C ASP A 55 13.01 -6.78 -8.31
N MET A 56 11.70 -6.50 -8.33
CA MET A 56 11.16 -5.15 -8.17
C MET A 56 11.30 -4.63 -6.75
N ALA A 57 11.20 -5.49 -5.74
CA ALA A 57 11.52 -5.11 -4.35
C ALA A 57 13.01 -4.71 -4.22
N GLY A 58 13.91 -5.41 -4.94
CA GLY A 58 15.30 -4.98 -5.09
C GLY A 58 15.45 -3.62 -5.76
N LYS A 59 14.75 -3.38 -6.88
CA LYS A 59 14.76 -2.06 -7.54
C LYS A 59 14.19 -0.95 -6.66
N ALA A 60 13.19 -1.24 -5.83
CA ALA A 60 12.64 -0.30 -4.86
C ALA A 60 13.69 0.07 -3.80
N TRP A 61 14.39 -0.94 -3.27
CA TRP A 61 15.49 -0.75 -2.34
C TRP A 61 16.58 0.16 -2.91
N ASP A 62 16.95 -0.02 -4.19
CA ASP A 62 18.01 0.73 -4.86
C ASP A 62 17.60 2.16 -5.28
N THR A 63 16.37 2.60 -5.01
CA THR A 63 15.96 3.98 -5.29
C THR A 63 16.68 4.96 -4.36
N GLN A 64 16.96 6.17 -4.86
CA GLN A 64 17.57 7.22 -4.04
C GLN A 64 16.69 7.61 -2.86
N TYR A 65 15.37 7.56 -3.02
CA TYR A 65 14.43 7.81 -1.95
C TYR A 65 14.63 6.80 -0.80
N ILE A 66 14.57 5.50 -1.11
CA ILE A 66 14.68 4.43 -0.11
C ILE A 66 16.08 4.35 0.50
N GLN A 67 17.15 4.49 -0.28
CA GLN A 67 18.51 4.56 0.26
C GLN A 67 18.70 5.79 1.17
N GLY A 68 18.17 6.95 0.75
CA GLY A 68 18.21 8.16 1.57
C GLY A 68 17.46 8.02 2.90
N MET A 69 16.29 7.37 2.88
CA MET A 69 15.55 7.02 4.11
C MET A 69 16.36 6.09 5.00
N ALA A 70 16.95 5.03 4.42
CA ALA A 70 17.69 4.00 5.15
C ALA A 70 18.92 4.57 5.88
N PHE A 71 19.62 5.53 5.25
CA PHE A 71 20.86 6.11 5.78
C PHE A 71 20.68 7.50 6.43
N GLY A 72 19.46 8.02 6.52
CA GLY A 72 19.20 9.33 7.13
C GLY A 72 19.68 10.52 6.29
N THR A 73 19.89 10.33 4.98
CA THR A 73 20.48 11.32 4.07
C THR A 73 19.50 11.85 3.02
N LEU A 74 18.25 11.36 3.00
CA LEU A 74 17.23 11.87 2.07
C LEU A 74 17.04 13.37 2.27
N ASP A 75 16.95 14.12 1.18
CA ASP A 75 16.56 15.52 1.21
C ASP A 75 15.13 15.66 1.79
N PRO A 76 14.93 16.44 2.87
CA PRO A 76 13.61 16.61 3.47
C PRO A 76 12.55 17.14 2.49
N ARG A 77 12.94 17.84 1.42
CA ARG A 77 12.03 18.27 0.35
C ARG A 77 11.51 17.10 -0.46
N ALA A 78 12.34 16.08 -0.69
CA ALA A 78 11.92 14.86 -1.38
C ALA A 78 10.95 14.05 -0.51
N PHE A 79 11.22 13.95 0.80
CA PHE A 79 10.28 13.35 1.75
C PHE A 79 8.94 14.08 1.72
N GLY A 80 8.94 15.42 1.88
CA GLY A 80 7.72 16.21 1.85
C GLY A 80 6.95 16.11 0.55
N HIS A 81 7.65 16.17 -0.60
CA HIS A 81 7.03 15.98 -1.90
C HIS A 81 6.36 14.61 -2.02
N TYR A 82 7.06 13.54 -1.64
CA TYR A 82 6.52 12.19 -1.66
C TYR A 82 5.28 12.07 -0.78
N THR A 83 5.30 12.61 0.45
CA THR A 83 4.16 12.49 1.36
C THR A 83 2.92 13.21 0.86
N VAL A 84 3.08 14.40 0.25
CA VAL A 84 1.94 15.11 -0.37
C VAL A 84 1.34 14.30 -1.52
N GLN A 85 2.17 13.66 -2.35
CA GLN A 85 1.71 12.79 -3.41
C GLN A 85 1.05 11.50 -2.88
N ASP A 86 1.62 10.88 -1.84
CA ASP A 86 1.07 9.66 -1.21
C ASP A 86 -0.30 9.94 -0.57
N ALA A 87 -0.50 11.15 -0.03
CA ALA A 87 -1.82 11.58 0.48
C ALA A 87 -2.87 11.65 -0.65
N ALA A 88 -2.52 12.21 -1.82
CA ALA A 88 -3.41 12.22 -2.99
C ALA A 88 -3.67 10.80 -3.55
N TYR A 89 -2.65 9.94 -3.55
CA TYR A 89 -2.80 8.52 -3.88
C TYR A 89 -3.75 7.81 -2.92
N CYS A 90 -3.59 7.98 -1.59
CA CYS A 90 -4.44 7.35 -0.58
C CYS A 90 -5.91 7.78 -0.70
N LYS A 91 -6.16 9.04 -1.07
CA LYS A 91 -7.52 9.52 -1.38
C LYS A 91 -8.11 8.79 -2.57
N SER A 92 -7.33 8.59 -3.63
CA SER A 92 -7.78 7.84 -4.81
C SER A 92 -8.06 6.37 -4.48
N SER A 93 -7.22 5.72 -3.67
CA SER A 93 -7.50 4.35 -3.19
C SER A 93 -8.73 4.30 -2.28
N THR A 94 -8.98 5.34 -1.47
CA THR A 94 -10.20 5.48 -0.66
C THR A 94 -11.44 5.53 -1.54
N ASP A 95 -11.40 6.28 -2.63
CA ASP A 95 -12.53 6.40 -3.57
C ASP A 95 -12.78 5.07 -4.32
N ASN A 96 -11.72 4.37 -4.73
CA ASN A 96 -11.83 3.03 -5.33
C ASN A 96 -12.47 2.02 -4.38
N LEU A 97 -12.08 2.05 -3.10
CA LEU A 97 -12.70 1.20 -2.08
C LEU A 97 -14.18 1.53 -1.88
N LYS A 98 -14.56 2.82 -1.87
CA LYS A 98 -15.96 3.23 -1.79
C LYS A 98 -16.77 2.72 -2.99
N PHE A 99 -16.21 2.89 -4.19
CA PHE A 99 -16.82 2.38 -5.42
C PHE A 99 -17.05 0.86 -5.34
N LEU A 100 -16.07 0.10 -4.87
CA LEU A 100 -16.17 -1.36 -4.74
C LEU A 100 -17.20 -1.79 -3.69
N VAL A 101 -17.31 -1.07 -2.56
CA VAL A 101 -18.37 -1.32 -1.56
C VAL A 101 -19.76 -1.18 -2.19
N ASP A 102 -19.97 -0.17 -3.04
CA ASP A 102 -21.26 0.10 -3.69
C ASP A 102 -21.60 -0.91 -4.79
N LYS A 103 -20.60 -1.63 -5.31
CA LYS A 103 -20.73 -2.59 -6.42
C LYS A 103 -20.72 -4.05 -5.99
N MET A 104 -20.39 -4.33 -4.73
CA MET A 104 -20.24 -5.71 -4.27
C MET A 104 -21.60 -6.32 -3.92
N ASP A 105 -21.94 -7.43 -4.56
CA ASP A 105 -23.15 -8.22 -4.26
C ASP A 105 -22.88 -9.27 -3.16
N ASP A 106 -21.66 -9.79 -3.05
CA ASP A 106 -21.28 -10.74 -2.01
C ASP A 106 -21.15 -10.04 -0.64
N ASP A 107 -22.01 -10.38 0.31
CA ASP A 107 -22.08 -9.76 1.64
C ASP A 107 -20.75 -9.89 2.43
N SER A 108 -20.02 -10.98 2.26
CA SER A 108 -18.78 -11.23 3.00
C SER A 108 -17.64 -10.36 2.50
N LEU A 109 -17.47 -10.30 1.17
CA LEU A 109 -16.52 -9.43 0.50
C LEU A 109 -16.91 -7.97 0.72
N LYS A 110 -18.19 -7.63 0.64
CA LYS A 110 -18.68 -6.27 0.88
C LYS A 110 -18.26 -5.78 2.26
N LYS A 111 -18.48 -6.56 3.32
CA LYS A 111 -18.03 -6.23 4.69
C LYS A 111 -16.51 -6.07 4.79
N PHE A 112 -15.74 -6.93 4.10
CA PHE A 112 -14.29 -6.78 4.06
C PHE A 112 -13.89 -5.43 3.43
N PHE A 113 -14.48 -5.09 2.29
CA PHE A 113 -14.27 -3.83 1.58
C PHE A 113 -14.73 -2.60 2.39
N GLU A 114 -15.86 -2.68 3.09
CA GLU A 114 -16.37 -1.61 3.97
C GLU A 114 -15.35 -1.27 5.06
N GLY A 115 -14.81 -2.30 5.73
CA GLY A 115 -13.78 -2.05 6.71
C GLY A 115 -12.48 -1.49 6.10
N ARG A 116 -12.14 -1.87 4.86
CA ARG A 116 -10.93 -1.35 4.19
C ARG A 116 -11.14 0.11 3.82
N TYR A 117 -12.32 0.44 3.31
CA TYR A 117 -12.76 1.80 3.04
C TYR A 117 -12.66 2.66 4.31
N GLU A 118 -13.22 2.23 5.43
CA GLU A 118 -13.18 3.01 6.68
C GLU A 118 -11.74 3.17 7.23
N SER A 119 -10.88 2.16 7.10
CA SER A 119 -9.45 2.31 7.44
C SER A 119 -8.72 3.30 6.54
N TYR A 120 -8.93 3.23 5.21
CA TYR A 120 -8.30 4.16 4.26
C TYR A 120 -8.84 5.59 4.41
N LYS A 121 -10.14 5.76 4.65
CA LYS A 121 -10.78 7.05 4.89
C LYS A 121 -10.20 7.73 6.12
N ARG A 122 -10.09 7.01 7.24
CA ARG A 122 -9.46 7.54 8.47
C ARG A 122 -8.00 7.90 8.22
N TYR A 123 -7.22 7.00 7.64
CA TYR A 123 -5.80 7.21 7.37
C TYR A 123 -5.55 8.39 6.42
N THR A 124 -6.34 8.50 5.34
CA THR A 124 -6.27 9.65 4.41
C THR A 124 -6.61 10.95 5.11
N LYS A 125 -7.63 10.96 5.98
CA LYS A 125 -7.96 12.13 6.80
C LYS A 125 -6.79 12.52 7.71
N GLU A 126 -6.18 11.56 8.40
CA GLU A 126 -5.01 11.79 9.26
C GLU A 126 -3.85 12.41 8.46
N LEU A 127 -3.55 11.87 7.27
CA LEU A 127 -2.53 12.44 6.38
C LEU A 127 -2.84 13.89 6.01
N TYR A 128 -4.09 14.19 5.64
CA TYR A 128 -4.49 15.54 5.24
C TYR A 128 -4.40 16.51 6.42
N ASP A 129 -4.85 16.11 7.60
CA ASP A 129 -4.79 16.92 8.81
C ASP A 129 -3.33 17.20 9.21
N GLN A 130 -2.46 16.18 9.20
CA GLN A 130 -1.05 16.30 9.60
C GLN A 130 -0.23 17.16 8.63
N TRP A 131 -0.54 17.09 7.33
CA TRP A 131 0.17 17.82 6.28
C TRP A 131 -0.54 19.11 5.86
N PHE A 132 -1.61 19.50 6.57
CA PHE A 132 -2.42 20.69 6.31
C PHE A 132 -2.91 20.78 4.86
N LEU A 133 -3.22 19.64 4.27
CA LEU A 133 -3.70 19.53 2.89
C LEU A 133 -5.21 19.77 2.85
N LYS A 134 -5.66 20.57 1.87
CA LYS A 134 -7.08 20.63 1.54
C LYS A 134 -7.49 19.35 0.81
N PRO A 135 -8.76 18.91 0.93
CA PRO A 135 -9.32 17.96 -0.01
C PRO A 135 -9.06 18.43 -1.45
N ASP A 136 -8.46 17.56 -2.26
CA ASP A 136 -8.05 17.83 -3.64
C ASP A 136 -6.97 18.94 -3.80
N GLY A 137 -6.27 19.29 -2.72
CA GLY A 137 -5.26 20.35 -2.69
C GLY A 137 -3.88 19.97 -3.22
N ALA A 138 -3.72 18.78 -3.81
CA ALA A 138 -2.45 18.27 -4.31
C ALA A 138 -2.62 17.61 -5.69
N ASP A 139 -1.98 18.20 -6.71
CA ASP A 139 -1.92 17.61 -8.04
C ASP A 139 -1.01 16.38 -8.05
N LEU A 140 -1.46 15.31 -8.70
CA LEU A 140 -0.66 14.10 -8.89
C LEU A 140 0.42 14.34 -9.96
N GLY A 141 1.67 14.10 -9.60
CA GLY A 141 2.78 14.00 -10.53
C GLY A 141 2.63 12.79 -11.45
N LYS A 142 3.40 12.75 -12.54
CA LYS A 142 3.27 11.74 -13.61
C LYS A 142 3.28 10.28 -13.12
N ALA A 143 4.18 9.94 -12.19
CA ALA A 143 4.29 8.58 -11.66
C ALA A 143 3.09 8.20 -10.78
N ALA A 144 2.73 9.07 -9.83
CA ALA A 144 1.59 8.86 -8.95
C ALA A 144 0.27 8.82 -9.74
N LYS A 145 0.08 9.71 -10.71
CA LYS A 145 -1.09 9.72 -11.60
C LYS A 145 -1.22 8.41 -12.37
N TRP A 146 -0.14 7.94 -12.99
CA TRP A 146 -0.18 6.68 -13.73
C TRP A 146 -0.60 5.51 -12.83
N TYR A 147 -0.10 5.48 -11.59
CA TYR A 147 -0.41 4.41 -10.65
C TYR A 147 -1.87 4.48 -10.17
N VAL A 148 -2.37 5.67 -9.84
CA VAL A 148 -3.79 5.90 -9.52
C VAL A 148 -4.69 5.48 -10.68
N ASP A 149 -4.35 5.86 -11.92
CA ASP A 149 -5.13 5.52 -13.10
C ASP A 149 -5.14 3.99 -13.35
N LEU A 150 -4.05 3.28 -13.04
CA LEU A 150 -4.00 1.82 -13.07
C LEU A 150 -4.93 1.21 -12.03
N GLU A 151 -4.82 1.63 -10.77
CA GLU A 151 -5.65 1.10 -9.68
C GLU A 151 -7.14 1.36 -9.90
N TYR A 152 -7.49 2.53 -10.43
CA TYR A 152 -8.86 2.86 -10.83
C TYR A 152 -9.39 1.85 -11.87
N LYS A 153 -8.62 1.58 -12.94
CA LYS A 153 -9.01 0.59 -13.95
C LYS A 153 -9.20 -0.79 -13.35
N VAL A 154 -8.27 -1.24 -12.50
CA VAL A 154 -8.38 -2.54 -11.83
C VAL A 154 -9.60 -2.60 -10.91
N ALA A 155 -9.95 -1.51 -10.22
CA ALA A 155 -11.17 -1.44 -9.41
C ALA A 155 -12.44 -1.62 -10.26
N GLN A 156 -12.47 -1.09 -11.49
CA GLN A 156 -13.58 -1.32 -12.42
C GLN A 156 -13.69 -2.77 -12.88
N GLU A 157 -12.58 -3.50 -12.93
CA GLU A 157 -12.54 -4.91 -13.36
C GLU A 157 -12.99 -5.89 -12.28
N GLY A 158 -12.95 -5.50 -11.01
CA GLY A 158 -13.54 -6.26 -9.89
C GLY A 158 -12.70 -6.24 -8.61
N GLY A 159 -13.40 -6.45 -7.48
CA GLY A 159 -12.81 -6.35 -6.14
C GLY A 159 -11.63 -7.28 -5.89
N LEU A 160 -11.71 -8.56 -6.29
CA LEU A 160 -10.61 -9.50 -6.06
C LEU A 160 -9.31 -9.08 -6.78
N TYR A 161 -9.41 -8.56 -8.01
CA TYR A 161 -8.26 -8.00 -8.73
C TYR A 161 -7.75 -6.70 -8.08
N TYR A 162 -8.65 -5.88 -7.54
CA TYR A 162 -8.23 -4.70 -6.77
C TYR A 162 -7.47 -5.09 -5.49
N LEU A 163 -7.89 -6.14 -4.79
CA LEU A 163 -7.13 -6.67 -3.65
C LEU A 163 -5.74 -7.14 -4.08
N VAL A 164 -5.60 -7.79 -5.24
CA VAL A 164 -4.29 -8.12 -5.83
C VAL A 164 -3.44 -6.86 -6.06
N ALA A 165 -4.04 -5.79 -6.60
CA ALA A 165 -3.35 -4.51 -6.83
C ALA A 165 -2.92 -3.80 -5.54
N MET A 166 -3.62 -4.01 -4.43
CA MET A 166 -3.28 -3.42 -3.13
C MET A 166 -2.12 -4.12 -2.40
N ILE A 167 -1.88 -5.43 -2.65
CA ILE A 167 -0.86 -6.17 -1.91
C ILE A 167 0.56 -5.57 -2.08
N PRO A 168 1.02 -5.19 -3.28
CA PRO A 168 2.34 -4.56 -3.49
C PRO A 168 2.65 -3.45 -2.49
N CYS A 169 1.75 -2.47 -2.33
CA CYS A 169 1.99 -1.33 -1.46
C CYS A 169 1.98 -1.72 0.03
N LEU A 170 1.09 -2.64 0.43
CA LEU A 170 0.95 -3.12 1.81
C LEU A 170 2.11 -4.03 2.24
N ARG A 171 2.73 -4.74 1.30
CA ARG A 171 3.80 -5.71 1.57
C ARG A 171 5.19 -5.11 1.38
N LEU A 172 5.37 -4.28 0.37
CA LEU A 172 6.67 -3.69 0.03
C LEU A 172 7.15 -2.72 1.11
N TRP A 173 6.27 -1.87 1.64
CA TRP A 173 6.66 -0.88 2.64
C TRP A 173 7.21 -1.51 3.93
N PRO A 174 6.53 -2.50 4.55
CA PRO A 174 7.09 -3.23 5.69
C PRO A 174 8.34 -4.02 5.36
N TYR A 175 8.42 -4.61 4.16
CA TYR A 175 9.63 -5.28 3.71
C TYR A 175 10.83 -4.32 3.67
N LEU A 176 10.66 -3.14 3.08
CA LEU A 176 11.72 -2.13 3.02
C LEU A 176 12.06 -1.60 4.41
N ALA A 177 11.07 -1.27 5.23
CA ALA A 177 11.27 -0.81 6.60
C ALA A 177 12.06 -1.82 7.44
N LYS A 178 11.73 -3.12 7.41
CA LYS A 178 12.51 -4.15 8.11
C LYS A 178 13.90 -4.38 7.54
N LYS A 179 14.10 -4.10 6.24
CA LYS A 179 15.41 -4.19 5.59
C LYS A 179 16.32 -3.03 6.00
N MET A 180 15.75 -1.87 6.32
CA MET A 180 16.48 -0.71 6.84
C MET A 180 17.00 -0.99 8.26
N LYS A 181 18.32 -0.94 8.45
CA LYS A 181 18.96 -0.99 9.77
C LYS A 181 19.27 0.44 10.23
N ALA A 182 18.23 1.20 10.56
CA ALA A 182 18.41 2.60 10.95
C ALA A 182 19.22 2.72 12.24
N GLU A 183 20.36 3.39 12.16
CA GLU A 183 21.20 3.73 13.31
C GLU A 183 20.59 4.83 14.16
N ASP A 184 21.04 4.91 15.42
CA ASP A 184 20.70 6.00 16.32
C ASP A 184 21.26 7.31 15.75
N GLY A 185 20.36 8.22 15.33
CA GLY A 185 20.70 9.46 14.63
C GLY A 185 20.08 9.57 13.23
N ASN A 186 19.51 8.50 12.68
CA ASN A 186 18.75 8.59 11.44
C ASN A 186 17.47 9.43 11.65
N ILE A 187 17.39 10.58 10.98
CA ILE A 187 16.26 11.53 11.08
C ILE A 187 14.92 10.96 10.59
N TYR A 188 14.95 9.89 9.80
CA TYR A 188 13.77 9.19 9.27
C TYR A 188 13.45 7.90 10.05
N LYS A 189 14.14 7.64 11.17
CA LYS A 189 13.92 6.44 12.00
C LYS A 189 12.45 6.24 12.38
N PHE A 190 11.72 7.32 12.62
CA PHE A 190 10.28 7.25 12.90
C PHE A 190 9.49 6.50 11.83
N TRP A 191 9.78 6.77 10.55
CA TRP A 191 9.06 6.16 9.44
C TRP A 191 9.37 4.67 9.37
N ILE A 192 10.63 4.32 9.66
CA ILE A 192 11.17 2.96 9.62
C ILE A 192 10.53 2.11 10.71
N ASP A 193 10.56 2.60 11.95
CA ASP A 193 10.03 1.89 13.11
C ASP A 193 8.52 1.65 12.97
N GLU A 194 7.78 2.61 12.43
CA GLU A 194 6.32 2.53 12.36
C GLU A 194 5.77 1.74 11.16
N ASN A 195 6.54 1.58 10.07
CA ASN A 195 6.09 0.87 8.87
C ASN A 195 6.41 -0.64 8.86
N GLY A 196 7.03 -1.21 9.89
CA GLY A 196 7.48 -2.61 9.91
C GLY A 196 6.41 -3.70 10.03
N SER A 197 5.11 -3.38 10.10
CA SER A 197 4.02 -4.37 10.28
C SER A 197 3.52 -4.95 8.96
N PHE A 198 3.51 -6.28 8.84
CA PHE A 198 2.94 -6.99 7.67
C PHE A 198 1.45 -7.29 7.77
N HIS A 199 0.80 -7.07 8.93
CA HIS A 199 -0.59 -7.54 9.13
C HIS A 199 -1.58 -6.98 8.11
N GLY A 200 -1.35 -5.75 7.62
CA GLY A 200 -2.17 -5.14 6.56
C GLY A 200 -2.15 -5.95 5.26
N ALA A 201 -0.97 -6.43 4.85
CA ALA A 201 -0.81 -7.30 3.69
C ALA A 201 -1.42 -8.68 3.97
N GLU A 202 -1.07 -9.31 5.09
CA GLU A 202 -1.55 -10.66 5.45
C GLU A 202 -3.08 -10.76 5.46
N LYS A 203 -3.78 -9.71 5.90
CA LYS A 203 -5.25 -9.65 5.88
C LYS A 203 -5.81 -9.68 4.46
N VAL A 204 -5.20 -8.94 3.53
CA VAL A 204 -5.63 -8.91 2.12
C VAL A 204 -5.23 -10.20 1.41
N GLU A 205 -4.03 -10.70 1.66
CA GLU A 205 -3.51 -11.96 1.10
C GLU A 205 -4.38 -13.15 1.49
N LYS A 206 -4.86 -13.21 2.74
CA LYS A 206 -5.82 -14.25 3.18
C LYS A 206 -7.10 -14.25 2.34
N VAL A 207 -7.67 -13.09 2.03
CA VAL A 207 -8.87 -12.99 1.17
C VAL A 207 -8.54 -13.43 -0.25
N VAL A 208 -7.43 -12.94 -0.83
CA VAL A 208 -7.00 -13.30 -2.18
C VAL A 208 -6.76 -14.81 -2.30
N ASN A 209 -6.08 -15.42 -1.34
CA ASN A 209 -5.78 -16.84 -1.34
C ASN A 209 -7.04 -17.69 -1.18
N ALA A 210 -7.99 -17.28 -0.32
CA ALA A 210 -9.27 -17.95 -0.17
C ALA A 210 -10.13 -17.92 -1.45
N HIS A 211 -9.88 -16.95 -2.34
CA HIS A 211 -10.57 -16.80 -3.62
C HIS A 211 -9.67 -17.13 -4.82
N ALA A 212 -8.54 -17.81 -4.62
CA ALA A 212 -7.55 -18.04 -5.67
C ALA A 212 -8.12 -18.77 -6.90
N SER A 213 -9.07 -19.70 -6.70
CA SER A 213 -9.76 -20.41 -7.78
C SER A 213 -10.63 -19.50 -8.67
N SER A 214 -11.01 -18.32 -8.18
CA SER A 214 -11.83 -17.33 -8.90
C SER A 214 -10.99 -16.21 -9.52
N ILE A 215 -9.67 -16.28 -9.41
CA ILE A 215 -8.73 -15.27 -9.90
C ILE A 215 -7.89 -15.88 -11.02
N ASP A 216 -7.90 -15.25 -12.20
CA ASP A 216 -6.95 -15.60 -13.27
C ASP A 216 -5.53 -15.24 -12.80
N SER A 217 -4.70 -16.26 -12.61
CA SER A 217 -3.35 -16.12 -12.06
C SER A 217 -2.41 -15.32 -12.96
N GLN A 218 -2.55 -15.42 -14.29
CA GLN A 218 -1.73 -14.66 -15.23
C GLN A 218 -2.12 -13.18 -15.20
N LYS A 219 -3.42 -12.88 -15.14
CA LYS A 219 -3.93 -11.52 -14.98
C LYS A 219 -3.50 -10.93 -13.64
N ALA A 220 -3.60 -11.70 -12.56
CA ALA A 220 -3.13 -11.28 -11.24
C ALA A 220 -1.62 -10.97 -11.24
N SER A 221 -0.80 -11.81 -11.87
CA SER A 221 0.65 -11.57 -12.02
C SER A 221 0.94 -10.28 -12.78
N ARG A 222 0.24 -10.01 -13.90
CA ARG A 222 0.37 -8.73 -14.63
C ARG A 222 -0.03 -7.51 -13.80
N ILE A 223 -1.14 -7.59 -13.07
CA ILE A 223 -1.60 -6.50 -12.19
C ILE A 223 -0.57 -6.24 -11.10
N TYR A 224 -0.15 -7.29 -10.38
CA TYR A 224 0.83 -7.19 -9.31
C TYR A 224 2.15 -6.59 -9.81
N ARG A 225 2.63 -7.05 -10.97
CA ARG A 225 3.85 -6.54 -11.61
C ARG A 225 3.75 -5.06 -11.90
N LYS A 226 2.65 -4.62 -12.50
CA LYS A 226 2.44 -3.20 -12.83
C LYS A 226 2.34 -2.32 -11.59
N CYS A 227 1.69 -2.79 -10.52
CA CYS A 227 1.66 -2.08 -9.25
C CYS A 227 3.05 -1.98 -8.62
N MET A 228 3.89 -3.03 -8.71
CA MET A 228 5.30 -2.95 -8.29
C MET A 228 6.12 -1.94 -9.11
N TYR A 229 5.86 -1.80 -10.42
CA TYR A 229 6.42 -0.69 -11.21
C TYR A 229 5.90 0.67 -10.73
N GLY A 230 4.63 0.75 -10.37
CA GLY A 230 3.99 1.92 -9.74
C GLY A 230 4.78 2.36 -8.51
N GLU A 231 4.97 1.48 -7.53
CA GLU A 231 5.74 1.74 -6.31
C GLU A 231 7.16 2.24 -6.61
N VAL A 232 7.92 1.52 -7.44
CA VAL A 232 9.31 1.88 -7.76
C VAL A 232 9.37 3.24 -8.45
N ASN A 233 8.48 3.51 -9.41
CA ASN A 233 8.44 4.79 -10.09
C ASN A 233 7.97 5.93 -9.19
N PHE A 234 7.11 5.64 -8.21
CA PHE A 234 6.71 6.60 -7.20
C PHE A 234 7.92 7.06 -6.38
N PHE A 235 8.68 6.12 -5.80
CA PHE A 235 9.93 6.43 -5.07
C PHE A 235 10.95 7.19 -5.94
N ARG A 236 11.16 6.74 -7.18
CA ARG A 236 12.07 7.39 -8.13
C ARG A 236 11.68 8.83 -8.41
N SER A 237 10.38 9.09 -8.58
CA SER A 237 9.87 10.42 -8.91
C SER A 237 10.15 11.45 -7.82
N ALA A 238 10.13 11.05 -6.54
CA ALA A 238 10.40 11.96 -5.42
C ALA A 238 11.83 12.52 -5.39
N CYS A 239 12.79 11.81 -5.98
CA CYS A 239 14.18 12.25 -6.10
C CYS A 239 14.56 12.65 -7.53
N GLY A 240 13.58 12.80 -8.44
CA GLY A 240 13.83 13.16 -9.83
C GLY A 240 14.59 12.08 -10.63
N GLN A 241 14.59 10.83 -10.17
CA GLN A 241 15.21 9.74 -10.92
C GLN A 241 14.37 9.43 -12.18
N PRO A 242 15.00 9.06 -13.32
CA PRO A 242 14.26 8.67 -14.52
C PRO A 242 13.30 7.52 -14.22
N LEU A 243 12.04 7.60 -14.65
CA LEU A 243 11.07 6.54 -14.42
C LEU A 243 11.47 5.26 -15.18
N LEU A 244 11.24 4.10 -14.58
CA LEU A 244 11.34 2.81 -15.27
C LEU A 244 10.28 2.74 -16.36
N ASN A 245 10.66 2.18 -17.50
CA ASN A 245 9.73 1.80 -18.54
C ASN A 245 8.88 0.63 -18.05
N ILE A 246 7.57 0.85 -18.07
CA ILE A 246 6.59 -0.16 -17.66
C ILE A 246 6.30 -1.02 -18.89
N PRO A 247 6.52 -2.34 -18.83
CA PRO A 247 6.21 -3.21 -19.95
C PRO A 247 4.75 -3.04 -20.36
N THR A 248 4.52 -2.84 -21.66
CA THR A 248 3.17 -2.93 -22.24
C THR A 248 2.71 -4.38 -22.14
N ASP A 249 1.41 -4.60 -21.96
CA ASP A 249 0.86 -5.96 -22.04
C ASP A 249 1.22 -6.54 -23.41
N GLN A 250 1.97 -7.65 -23.41
CA GLN A 250 2.04 -8.58 -24.54
C GLN A 250 0.96 -9.62 -24.38
#